data_AF-A0A955ZLE9-F1
#
_entry.id   AF-A0A955ZLE9-F1
#
_cell.length_a   1.000
_cell.length_b   1.000
_cell.length_c   1.000
_cell.angle_alpha   90.00
_cell.angle_beta   90.00
_cell.angle_gamma   90.00
#
_symmetry.space_group_name_H-M   'P 1'
#
loop_
_entity.id
_entity.type
_entity.pdbx_description
1 polymer ?
#
loop_
_entity_poly.entity_id
_entity_poly.type
_entity_poly.pdbx_seq_one_letter_code
_entity_poly.pdbx_strand_id
1 'polypeptide(L)'
;MPADAQVSATISAATKDKLDRFTEQLGLKKNFVVEQALLFFMESRRELPDEAFIPTRLVLDDEQFDELVARLESPAAPTDRLVELMRG
;
A
#
# COMPACT_ATOMS: atom_id res chain seq x y z
N MET A 1 -24.50 26.22 10.42
CA MET A 1 -24.20 24.78 10.44
C MET A 1 -23.68 24.42 9.07
N PRO A 2 -22.51 23.79 8.91
CA PRO A 2 -22.14 23.26 7.60
C PRO A 2 -23.21 22.24 7.19
N ALA A 3 -23.58 22.23 5.92
CA ALA A 3 -24.63 21.35 5.41
C ALA A 3 -24.13 19.91 5.32
N ASP A 4 -24.97 18.95 5.69
CA ASP A 4 -24.67 17.53 5.47
C ASP A 4 -24.60 17.26 3.95
N ALA A 5 -23.54 16.57 3.51
CA ALA A 5 -23.32 16.18 2.12
C ALA A 5 -23.35 14.66 1.99
N GLN A 6 -24.00 14.15 0.93
CA GLN A 6 -24.11 12.72 0.65
C GLN A 6 -23.28 12.33 -0.56
N VAL A 7 -22.49 11.27 -0.42
CA VAL A 7 -21.72 10.64 -1.51
C VAL A 7 -22.21 9.21 -1.68
N SER A 8 -22.35 8.75 -2.93
CA SER A 8 -22.71 7.37 -3.28
C SER A 8 -21.65 6.76 -4.19
N ALA A 9 -21.21 5.55 -3.88
CA ALA A 9 -20.22 4.82 -4.68
C ALA A 9 -20.49 3.32 -4.62
N THR A 10 -20.15 2.62 -5.71
CA THR A 10 -20.20 1.15 -5.76
C THR A 10 -18.87 0.58 -5.30
N ILE A 11 -18.92 -0.37 -4.37
CA ILE A 11 -17.76 -1.12 -3.90
C ILE A 11 -17.99 -2.62 -4.10
N SER A 12 -16.92 -3.41 -4.08
CA SER A 12 -17.05 -4.87 -4.12
C SER A 12 -17.77 -5.40 -2.87
N ALA A 13 -18.47 -6.53 -3.02
CA ALA A 13 -19.10 -7.22 -1.88
C ALA A 13 -18.07 -7.58 -0.80
N ALA A 14 -16.89 -8.05 -1.20
CA ALA A 14 -15.80 -8.38 -0.28
C ALA A 14 -15.30 -7.17 0.52
N THR A 15 -15.28 -5.97 -0.08
CA THR A 15 -14.92 -4.73 0.61
C THR A 15 -15.99 -4.35 1.63
N LYS A 16 -17.27 -4.46 1.26
CA LYS A 16 -18.40 -4.20 2.16
C LYS A 16 -18.34 -5.11 3.39
N ASP A 17 -18.12 -6.41 3.21
CA ASP A 17 -18.03 -7.37 4.33
C ASP A 17 -16.85 -7.09 5.26
N LYS A 18 -15.74 -6.56 4.75
CA LYS A 18 -14.61 -6.11 5.57
C LYS A 18 -14.96 -4.87 6.38
N LEU A 19 -15.61 -3.88 5.76
CA LEU A 19 -16.04 -2.66 6.44
C LEU A 19 -17.03 -2.98 7.56
N ASP A 20 -18.01 -3.83 7.27
CA ASP A 20 -19.05 -4.22 8.23
C ASP A 20 -18.43 -4.86 9.48
N ARG A 21 -17.60 -5.90 9.31
CA ARG A 21 -16.89 -6.55 10.42
C ARG A 21 -16.00 -5.59 11.21
N PHE A 22 -15.27 -4.71 10.52
CA PHE A 22 -14.41 -3.72 11.18
C PHE A 22 -15.22 -2.77 12.07
N THR A 23 -16.34 -2.26 11.56
CA THR A 23 -17.21 -1.36 12.33
C THR A 23 -17.88 -2.06 13.51
N GLU A 24 -18.29 -3.31 13.35
CA GLU A 24 -18.89 -4.11 14.42
C GLU A 24 -17.89 -4.41 15.54
N GLN A 25 -16.67 -4.82 15.19
CA GLN A 25 -15.63 -5.15 16.16
C GLN A 25 -15.20 -3.94 17.02
N LEU A 26 -15.20 -2.75 16.43
CA LEU A 26 -14.74 -1.52 17.09
C LEU A 26 -15.87 -0.62 17.59
N GLY A 27 -17.14 -1.00 17.36
CA GLY A 27 -18.30 -0.20 17.75
C GLY A 27 -18.39 1.15 17.02
N LEU A 28 -17.86 1.22 15.79
CA LEU A 28 -17.78 2.46 15.02
C LEU A 28 -18.96 2.59 14.05
N LYS A 29 -19.35 3.83 13.71
CA LYS A 29 -20.34 4.08 12.66
C LYS A 29 -19.69 3.98 11.28
N LYS A 30 -20.36 3.34 10.32
CA LYS A 30 -19.90 3.23 8.92
C LYS A 30 -19.61 4.60 8.30
N ASN A 31 -20.50 5.58 8.48
CA ASN A 31 -20.29 6.95 7.98
C ASN A 31 -19.01 7.59 8.55
N PHE A 32 -18.72 7.36 9.84
CA PHE A 32 -17.49 7.87 10.45
C PHE A 32 -16.25 7.24 9.81
N VAL A 33 -16.24 5.92 9.62
CA VAL A 33 -15.12 5.23 8.97
C VAL A 33 -14.93 5.69 7.52
N VAL A 34 -16.02 5.88 6.76
CA VAL A 34 -15.95 6.38 5.38
C VAL A 34 -15.40 7.80 5.32
N GLU A 35 -15.88 8.70 6.18
CA GLU A 35 -15.38 10.08 6.28
C GLU A 35 -13.87 10.10 6.59
N GLN A 36 -13.44 9.35 7.60
CA GLN A 36 -12.03 9.27 7.97
C GLN A 36 -11.17 8.66 6.85
N ALA A 37 -11.66 7.63 6.16
CA ALA A 37 -10.95 7.04 5.03
C ALA A 37 -10.78 8.02 3.87
N LEU A 38 -11.81 8.83 3.57
CA LEU A 38 -11.75 9.86 2.53
C LEU A 38 -10.76 10.97 2.90
N LEU A 39 -10.82 11.48 4.14
CA LEU A 39 -9.89 12.49 4.64
C LEU A 39 -8.46 11.97 4.60
N PHE A 40 -8.21 10.80 5.16
CA PHE A 40 -6.88 10.18 5.16
C PHE A 40 -6.36 9.98 3.73
N PHE A 41 -7.19 9.50 2.81
CA PHE A 41 -6.80 9.33 1.42
C PHE A 41 -6.42 10.66 0.74
N MET A 42 -7.19 11.72 0.98
CA MET A 42 -6.92 13.05 0.42
C MET A 42 -5.69 13.72 1.05
N GLU A 43 -5.49 13.58 2.36
CA GLU A 43 -4.32 14.12 3.06
C GLU A 43 -3.05 13.39 2.66
N SER A 44 -3.09 12.05 2.57
CA SER A 44 -1.98 11.24 2.06
C SER A 44 -1.51 11.74 0.69
N ARG A 45 -2.46 12.02 -0.21
CA ARG A 45 -2.20 12.58 -1.56
C ARG A 45 -1.59 13.99 -1.55
N ARG A 46 -1.71 14.75 -0.47
CA ARG A 46 -1.14 16.10 -0.35
C ARG A 46 0.26 16.09 0.26
N GLU A 47 0.58 15.10 1.08
CA GLU A 47 1.88 15.00 1.75
C GLU A 47 2.98 14.39 0.88
N LEU A 48 2.62 13.61 -0.15
CA LEU A 48 3.56 12.95 -1.05
C LEU A 48 3.17 13.17 -2.52
N PRO A 49 4.14 13.40 -3.42
CA PRO A 49 3.87 13.57 -4.84
C PRO A 49 3.31 12.27 -5.45
N ASP A 50 2.51 12.35 -6.52
CA ASP A 50 1.72 11.23 -7.07
C ASP A 50 2.56 9.97 -7.37
N GLU A 51 3.86 10.14 -7.66
CA GLU A 51 4.80 9.05 -7.92
C GLU A 51 5.07 8.17 -6.69
N ALA A 52 4.80 8.65 -5.47
CA ALA A 52 4.97 7.88 -4.23
C ALA A 52 3.86 6.83 -4.01
N PHE A 53 2.74 6.94 -4.73
CA PHE A 53 1.57 6.06 -4.56
C PHE A 53 1.41 5.02 -5.67
N ILE A 54 2.26 5.04 -6.69
CA ILE A 54 2.36 3.96 -7.66
C ILE A 54 3.42 2.99 -7.11
N PRO A 55 3.05 1.75 -6.72
CA PRO A 55 4.05 0.76 -6.36
C PRO A 55 5.01 0.64 -7.54
N THR A 56 6.30 0.92 -7.32
CA THR A 56 7.32 0.70 -8.35
C THR A 56 7.27 -0.77 -8.73
N ARG A 57 6.77 -1.07 -9.94
CA ARG A 57 6.75 -2.43 -10.47
C ARG A 57 7.99 -2.63 -11.32
N LEU A 58 8.83 -3.56 -10.89
CA LEU A 58 9.89 -4.10 -11.74
C LEU A 58 9.27 -5.24 -12.55
N VAL A 59 9.10 -5.02 -13.86
CA VAL A 59 8.66 -6.08 -14.79
C VAL A 59 9.92 -6.65 -15.42
N LEU A 60 10.11 -7.96 -15.23
CA LEU A 60 11.22 -8.72 -15.80
C LEU A 60 10.68 -9.63 -16.89
N ASP A 61 11.52 -9.95 -17.87
CA ASP A 61 11.26 -11.12 -18.71
C ASP A 61 11.50 -12.42 -17.92
N ASP A 62 11.04 -13.54 -18.47
CA ASP A 62 11.07 -14.83 -17.77
C ASP A 62 12.51 -15.25 -17.44
N GLU A 63 13.47 -15.01 -18.33
CA GLU A 63 14.89 -15.37 -18.15
C GLU A 63 15.52 -14.57 -17.00
N GLN A 64 15.30 -13.26 -16.97
CA GLN A 64 15.77 -12.39 -15.89
C GLN A 64 15.11 -12.71 -14.55
N PHE A 65 13.83 -13.09 -14.57
CA PHE A 65 13.11 -13.50 -13.38
C PHE A 65 13.72 -14.77 -12.78
N ASP A 66 13.98 -15.79 -13.60
CA ASP A 66 14.60 -17.04 -13.16
C ASP A 66 16.01 -16.82 -12.60
N GLU A 67 16.82 -15.97 -13.24
CA GLU A 67 18.15 -15.60 -12.70
C GLU A 67 18.03 -14.94 -11.32
N LEU A 68 17.09 -14.01 -11.17
CA LEU A 68 16.87 -13.31 -9.90
C LEU A 68 16.43 -14.29 -8.80
N VAL A 69 15.51 -15.20 -9.08
CA VAL A 69 15.05 -16.22 -8.12
C VAL A 69 16.21 -17.08 -7.66
N ALA A 70 17.03 -17.59 -8.59
CA ALA A 70 18.19 -18.42 -8.24
C ALA A 70 19.18 -17.70 -7.32
N ARG A 71 19.39 -16.39 -7.54
CA ARG A 71 20.26 -15.55 -6.68
C ARG A 71 19.67 -15.24 -5.31
N LEU A 72 18.35 -15.24 -5.18
CA LEU A 72 17.67 -15.07 -3.88
C LEU A 72 17.68 -16.36 -3.06
N GLU A 73 17.53 -17.52 -3.71
CA GLU A 73 17.59 -18.83 -3.07
C GLU A 73 19.01 -19.20 -2.64
N SER A 74 20.02 -18.78 -3.40
CA SER A 74 21.43 -18.96 -3.09
C SER A 74 22.19 -17.62 -3.13
N PRO A 75 22.10 -16.82 -2.06
CA PRO A 75 22.75 -15.52 -2.01
C PRO A 75 24.28 -15.65 -2.11
N ALA A 76 24.87 -14.87 -3.01
CA ALA A 76 26.33 -14.74 -3.06
C ALA A 76 26.86 -14.04 -1.80
N ALA A 77 28.08 -14.40 -1.40
CA ALA A 77 28.78 -13.65 -0.37
C ALA A 77 28.98 -12.18 -0.81
N PRO A 78 28.87 -11.22 0.11
CA PRO A 78 29.16 -9.82 -0.20
C PRO A 78 30.60 -9.68 -0.66
N THR A 79 30.83 -8.84 -1.67
CA THR A 79 32.18 -8.57 -2.16
C THR A 79 32.99 -7.81 -1.12
N ASP A 80 34.31 -7.97 -1.11
CA ASP A 80 35.21 -7.23 -0.21
C ASP A 80 34.97 -5.71 -0.30
N ARG A 81 34.69 -5.21 -1.51
CA ARG A 81 34.39 -3.79 -1.73
C ARG A 81 33.09 -3.34 -1.07
N LEU A 82 32.06 -4.19 -1.08
CA LEU A 82 30.82 -3.90 -0.38
C LEU A 82 31.02 -3.95 1.14
N VAL A 83 31.84 -4.89 1.63
CA VAL A 83 32.19 -4.98 3.05
C VAL A 83 32.96 -3.75 3.52
N GLU A 84 33.93 -3.28 2.75
CA GLU A 84 34.65 -2.03 3.01
C GLU A 84 33.70 -0.83 3.06
N LEU A 85 32.84 -0.68 2.04
CA LEU A 85 31.85 0.40 1.99
C LEU A 85 30.95 0.45 3.23
N MET A 86 30.50 -0.72 3.72
CA MET A 86 29.62 -0.82 4.87
C MET A 86 30.33 -0.57 6.22
N ARG A 87 31.67 -0.57 6.24
CA ARG A 87 32.47 -0.30 7.45
C ARG A 87 32.79 1.19 7.63
N GLY A 88 32.55 2.03 6.62
CA GLY A 88 32.91 3.46 6.60
C GLY A 88 34.39 3.68 6.34
#